data_AF-A0A4S8KMQ8-F1
#
_entry.id   AF-A0A4S8KMQ8-F1
#
_cell.length_a   1.000
_cell.length_b   1.000
_cell.length_c   1.000
_cell.angle_alpha   90.00
_cell.angle_beta   90.00
_cell.angle_gamma   90.00
#
_symmetry.space_group_name_H-M   'P 1'
#
loop_
_entity.id
_entity.type
_entity.pdbx_description
1 polymer ?
#
loop_
_entity_poly.entity_id
_entity_poly.type
_entity_poly.pdbx_seq_one_letter_code
_entity_poly.pdbx_strand_id
1 'polypeptide(L)'
;MGTWNLLPVFLLGFVSPARSFDFNSTCSSIASQIAIPNATVSLADFVPAGTNLTFPDNDPSCARPFQIVLVDMCRIAMTVATSNRSGFDFEAWLPRNWTGRFLSTGNGGLSGCESTALPLFSYPGFLHHFSFRYPVRRS
;
A
#
# COMPACT_ATOMS: atom_id res chain seq x y z
N MET A 1 10.83 50.73 -52.89
CA MET A 1 11.46 49.39 -52.87
C MET A 1 11.87 49.10 -51.44
N GLY A 2 11.06 48.34 -50.70
CA GLY A 2 11.36 47.95 -49.32
C GLY A 2 11.16 46.44 -49.21
N THR A 3 12.27 45.70 -49.14
CA THR A 3 12.28 44.25 -48.99
C THR A 3 12.11 43.91 -47.51
N TRP A 4 10.95 43.39 -47.13
CA TRP A 4 10.70 42.86 -45.79
C TRP A 4 11.33 41.47 -45.68
N ASN A 5 12.39 41.35 -44.87
CA ASN A 5 13.00 40.06 -44.52
C ASN A 5 12.10 39.34 -43.50
N LEU A 6 11.58 38.18 -43.88
CA LEU A 6 10.91 37.27 -42.94
C LEU A 6 11.97 36.44 -42.22
N LEU A 7 12.17 36.68 -40.94
CA LEU A 7 12.95 35.78 -40.08
C LEU A 7 12.08 34.57 -39.69
N PRO A 8 12.59 33.33 -39.78
CA PRO A 8 11.83 32.16 -39.36
C PRO A 8 11.83 32.10 -37.82
N VAL A 9 10.65 32.17 -37.22
CA VAL A 9 10.46 31.89 -35.80
C VAL A 9 10.57 30.38 -35.60
N PHE A 10 11.74 29.91 -35.15
CA PHE A 10 11.89 28.54 -34.67
C PHE A 10 11.17 28.41 -33.33
N LEU A 11 9.97 27.81 -33.35
CA LEU A 11 9.29 27.36 -32.14
C LEU A 11 10.03 26.13 -31.59
N LEU A 12 10.94 26.33 -30.64
CA LEU A 12 11.47 25.26 -29.81
C LEU A 12 10.34 24.76 -28.90
N GLY A 13 9.63 23.73 -29.35
CA GLY A 13 8.67 23.01 -28.53
C GLY A 13 9.39 22.30 -27.39
N PHE A 14 9.12 22.69 -26.14
CA PHE A 14 9.56 21.94 -24.97
C PHE A 14 8.76 20.63 -24.91
N VAL A 15 9.37 19.53 -25.37
CA VAL A 15 8.84 18.19 -25.12
C VAL A 15 9.18 17.85 -23.66
N SER A 16 8.23 18.03 -22.75
CA SER A 16 8.35 17.53 -21.39
C SER A 16 8.34 16.00 -21.43
N PRO A 17 9.38 15.30 -20.94
CA PRO A 17 9.32 13.85 -20.84
C PRO A 17 8.17 13.46 -19.91
N ALA A 18 7.26 12.60 -20.40
CA ALA A 18 6.26 11.99 -19.55
C ALA A 18 6.97 11.19 -18.46
N ARG A 19 6.77 11.53 -17.19
CA ARG A 19 7.27 10.70 -16.08
C ARG A 19 6.57 9.36 -16.16
N SER A 20 7.30 8.31 -16.50
CA SER A 20 6.84 6.93 -16.31
C SER A 20 6.69 6.70 -14.82
N PHE A 21 5.48 6.38 -14.38
CA PHE A 21 5.24 5.98 -13.00
C PHE A 21 5.74 4.54 -12.80
N ASP A 22 6.80 4.38 -12.02
CA ASP A 22 7.25 3.05 -11.60
C ASP A 22 6.63 2.71 -10.24
N PHE A 23 5.65 1.80 -10.27
CA PHE A 23 4.92 1.37 -9.08
C PHE A 23 5.81 0.69 -8.05
N ASN A 24 6.83 -0.07 -8.48
CA ASN A 24 7.66 -0.85 -7.57
C ASN A 24 8.56 0.07 -6.73
N SER A 25 9.34 0.95 -7.38
CA SER A 25 10.14 1.94 -6.65
C SER A 25 9.29 2.88 -5.81
N THR A 26 8.11 3.27 -6.30
CA THR A 26 7.16 4.07 -5.51
C THR A 26 6.76 3.33 -4.24
N CYS A 27 6.39 2.05 -4.34
CA CYS A 27 6.03 1.21 -3.19
C CYS A 27 7.18 1.14 -2.17
N SER A 28 8.39 0.80 -2.60
CA SER A 28 9.55 0.70 -1.69
C SER A 28 9.89 2.04 -1.04
N SER A 29 9.65 3.17 -1.71
CA SER A 29 9.92 4.50 -1.17
C SER A 29 8.83 5.02 -0.23
N ILE A 30 7.63 4.42 -0.23
CA ILE A 30 6.45 4.97 0.46
C ILE A 30 6.63 4.99 1.98
N ALA A 31 7.42 4.06 2.53
CA ALA A 31 7.74 4.03 3.96
C ALA A 31 8.30 5.37 4.47
N SER A 32 9.14 6.04 3.67
CA SER A 32 9.73 7.35 4.02
C SER A 32 8.76 8.53 3.91
N GLN A 33 7.63 8.33 3.24
CA GLN A 33 6.64 9.38 2.96
C GLN A 33 5.43 9.30 3.93
N ILE A 34 5.27 8.19 4.63
CA ILE A 34 4.18 7.99 5.58
C ILE A 34 4.48 8.80 6.85
N ALA A 35 3.69 9.86 7.05
CA ALA A 35 3.73 10.68 8.25
C ALA A 35 2.45 10.48 9.07
N ILE A 36 2.38 9.38 9.82
CA ILE A 36 1.28 9.09 10.73
C ILE A 36 1.79 9.21 12.18
N PRO A 37 1.15 10.01 13.05
CA PRO A 37 1.55 10.14 14.44
C PRO A 37 1.59 8.78 15.14
N ASN A 38 2.66 8.53 15.89
CA ASN A 38 2.87 7.30 16.67
C ASN A 38 2.89 5.99 15.83
N ALA A 39 2.99 6.09 14.51
CA ALA A 39 3.15 4.94 13.64
C ALA A 39 4.63 4.66 13.34
N THR A 40 4.97 3.39 13.20
CA THR A 40 6.28 2.93 12.76
C THR A 40 6.07 1.94 11.63
N VAL A 41 6.50 2.29 10.42
CA VAL A 41 6.42 1.41 9.24
C VAL A 41 7.49 0.33 9.38
N SER A 42 7.06 -0.93 9.39
CA SER A 42 7.95 -2.10 9.46
C SER A 42 8.27 -2.68 8.09
N LEU A 43 7.36 -2.55 7.13
CA LEU A 43 7.50 -3.12 5.79
C LEU A 43 6.74 -2.27 4.76
N ALA A 44 7.30 -2.15 3.55
CA ALA A 44 6.65 -1.54 2.39
C ALA A 44 7.19 -2.21 1.11
N ASP A 45 6.53 -3.28 0.68
CA ASP A 45 7.03 -4.15 -0.39
C ASP A 45 6.02 -4.35 -1.51
N PHE A 46 6.55 -4.39 -2.73
CA PHE A 46 5.80 -4.82 -3.89
C PHE A 46 5.56 -6.33 -3.85
N VAL A 47 4.30 -6.73 -4.01
CA VAL A 47 3.86 -8.12 -4.05
C VAL A 47 3.20 -8.38 -5.41
N PRO A 48 3.80 -9.22 -6.28
CA PRO A 48 3.21 -9.54 -7.56
C PRO A 48 1.97 -10.44 -7.43
N ALA A 49 1.08 -10.36 -8.41
CA ALA A 49 -0.05 -11.28 -8.54
C ALA A 49 0.41 -12.75 -8.56
N GLY A 50 -0.38 -13.63 -7.94
CA GLY A 50 -0.09 -15.06 -7.79
C GLY A 50 0.85 -15.40 -6.63
N THR A 51 1.40 -14.42 -5.91
CA THR A 51 2.30 -14.66 -4.78
C THR A 51 1.55 -15.36 -3.64
N ASN A 52 2.15 -16.42 -3.09
CA ASN A 52 1.73 -17.03 -1.85
C ASN A 52 2.46 -16.37 -0.67
N LEU A 53 1.85 -15.35 -0.08
CA LEU A 53 2.40 -14.65 1.08
C LEU A 53 2.23 -15.48 2.33
N THR A 54 3.30 -15.66 3.09
CA THR A 54 3.27 -16.31 4.40
C THR A 54 3.32 -15.28 5.51
N PHE A 55 2.76 -15.64 6.67
CA PHE A 55 2.73 -14.79 7.87
C PHE A 55 3.34 -15.54 9.05
N PRO A 56 4.68 -15.67 9.09
CA PRO A 56 5.36 -16.42 10.14
C PRO A 56 5.16 -15.81 11.54
N ASP A 57 4.96 -14.49 11.60
CA ASP A 57 4.76 -13.74 12.86
C ASP A 57 3.31 -13.74 13.35
N ASN A 58 2.40 -14.41 12.64
CA ASN A 58 1.02 -14.57 13.10
C ASN A 58 0.96 -15.51 14.30
N ASP A 59 0.14 -15.15 15.29
CA ASP A 59 -0.14 -16.04 16.40
C ASP A 59 -0.75 -17.35 15.88
N PRO A 60 -0.30 -18.53 16.36
CA PRO A 60 -0.81 -19.81 15.90
C PRO A 60 -2.34 -19.96 16.03
N SER A 61 -2.96 -19.28 17.00
CA SER A 61 -4.42 -19.29 17.18
C SER A 61 -5.18 -18.61 16.05
N CYS A 62 -4.54 -17.76 15.25
CA CYS A 62 -5.15 -17.13 14.10
C CYS A 62 -5.39 -18.09 12.92
N ALA A 63 -4.75 -19.27 12.93
CA ALA A 63 -4.92 -20.34 11.93
C ALA A 63 -4.86 -19.86 10.46
N ARG A 64 -4.06 -18.81 10.19
CA ARG A 64 -3.88 -18.19 8.87
C ARG A 64 -2.39 -18.06 8.54
N PRO A 65 -1.76 -19.15 8.08
CA PRO A 65 -0.34 -19.17 7.79
C PRO A 65 0.01 -18.49 6.47
N PHE A 66 -0.93 -18.40 5.52
CA PHE A 66 -0.68 -17.82 4.20
C PHE A 66 -1.92 -17.18 3.55
N GLN A 67 -1.68 -16.35 2.53
CA GLN A 67 -2.67 -15.71 1.68
C GLN A 67 -2.15 -15.62 0.24
N ILE A 68 -2.97 -16.04 -0.73
CA ILE A 68 -2.66 -15.84 -2.15
C ILE A 68 -3.08 -14.44 -2.56
N VAL A 69 -2.17 -13.69 -3.17
CA VAL A 69 -2.43 -12.34 -3.70
C VAL A 69 -2.85 -12.44 -5.16
N LEU A 70 -4.01 -11.88 -5.53
CA LEU A 70 -4.58 -12.09 -6.87
C LEU A 70 -4.19 -11.02 -7.90
N VAL A 71 -3.72 -9.85 -7.45
CA VAL A 71 -3.28 -8.75 -8.31
C VAL A 71 -2.01 -8.12 -7.76
N ASP A 72 -1.28 -7.40 -8.60
CA ASP A 72 -0.09 -6.65 -8.19
C ASP A 72 -0.45 -5.61 -7.11
N MET A 73 0.22 -5.69 -5.96
CA MET A 73 -0.03 -4.82 -4.81
C MET A 73 1.26 -4.27 -4.19
N CYS A 74 1.12 -3.18 -3.47
CA CYS A 74 2.08 -2.66 -2.51
C CYS A 74 1.52 -2.97 -1.11
N ARG A 75 2.21 -3.83 -0.37
CA ARG A 75 1.85 -4.19 1.01
C ARG A 75 2.68 -3.33 1.95
N ILE A 76 2.00 -2.65 2.86
CA ILE A 76 2.63 -1.81 3.88
C ILE A 76 2.20 -2.36 5.22
N ALA A 77 3.15 -2.64 6.11
CA ALA A 77 2.87 -3.01 7.49
C ALA A 77 3.44 -1.93 8.43
N MET A 78 2.70 -1.61 9.47
CA MET A 78 3.11 -0.65 10.48
C MET A 78 2.49 -0.96 11.84
N THR A 79 3.17 -0.53 12.90
CA THR A 79 2.63 -0.59 14.26
C THR A 79 2.31 0.82 14.74
N VAL A 80 1.12 1.02 15.31
CA VAL A 80 0.65 2.31 15.81
C VAL A 80 0.48 2.26 17.32
N ALA A 81 1.08 3.20 18.04
CA ALA A 81 0.90 3.32 19.49
C ALA A 81 -0.39 4.09 19.80
N THR A 82 -1.24 3.52 20.66
CA THR A 82 -2.44 4.20 21.19
C THR A 82 -2.25 4.71 22.61
N SER A 83 -1.31 4.11 23.36
CA SER A 83 -0.82 4.62 24.64
C SER A 83 0.63 4.17 24.86
N ASN A 84 1.21 4.45 26.02
CA ASN A 84 2.54 3.94 26.38
C ASN A 84 2.61 2.40 26.47
N ARG A 85 1.48 1.73 26.73
CA ARG A 85 1.41 0.28 26.97
C ARG A 85 0.50 -0.47 26.00
N SER A 86 -0.08 0.23 25.02
CA SER A 86 -0.99 -0.35 24.04
C SER A 86 -0.73 0.17 22.63
N GLY A 87 -0.93 -0.71 21.66
CA GLY A 87 -0.94 -0.36 20.24
C GLY A 87 -1.68 -1.41 19.42
N PHE A 88 -1.64 -1.22 18.11
CA PHE A 88 -2.14 -2.18 17.14
C PHE A 88 -1.17 -2.29 15.96
N ASP A 89 -1.15 -3.46 15.33
CA ASP A 89 -0.53 -3.62 14.02
C ASP A 89 -1.56 -3.33 12.94
N PHE A 90 -1.06 -2.79 11.84
CA PHE A 90 -1.85 -2.28 10.74
C PHE A 90 -1.19 -2.66 9.43
N GLU A 91 -1.97 -3.27 8.54
CA GLU A 91 -1.54 -3.53 7.18
C GLU A 91 -2.39 -2.75 6.18
N ALA A 92 -1.75 -2.15 5.19
CA ALA A 92 -2.38 -1.50 4.05
C ALA A 92 -1.96 -2.20 2.76
N TRP A 93 -2.95 -2.59 1.95
CA TRP A 93 -2.72 -3.26 0.68
C TRP A 93 -3.23 -2.38 -0.45
N LEU A 94 -2.31 -1.82 -1.24
CA LEU A 94 -2.58 -0.86 -2.32
C LEU A 94 -2.35 -1.54 -3.67
N PRO A 95 -3.35 -1.70 -4.55
CA PRO A 95 -3.13 -2.34 -5.83
C PRO A 95 -2.42 -1.39 -6.79
N ARG A 96 -1.74 -1.97 -7.79
CA ARG A 96 -1.25 -1.19 -8.93
C ARG A 96 -2.39 -0.52 -9.70
N ASN A 97 -3.50 -1.22 -9.88
CA ASN A 97 -4.68 -0.69 -10.56
C ASN A 97 -5.74 -0.30 -9.53
N TRP A 98 -5.79 1.00 -9.20
CA TRP A 98 -6.67 1.54 -8.15
C TRP A 98 -7.88 2.26 -8.75
N THR A 99 -9.06 1.91 -8.24
CA THR A 99 -10.35 2.48 -8.68
C THR A 99 -10.79 3.71 -7.88
N GLY A 100 -10.00 4.15 -6.90
CA GLY A 100 -10.36 5.26 -6.01
C GLY A 100 -11.14 4.86 -4.75
N ARG A 101 -11.39 3.57 -4.49
CA ARG A 101 -12.19 3.11 -3.34
C ARG A 101 -11.33 2.57 -2.20
N PHE A 102 -11.82 2.76 -0.99
CA PHE A 102 -11.19 2.38 0.28
C PHE A 102 -12.01 1.29 1.01
N LEU A 103 -11.36 0.34 1.68
CA LEU A 103 -12.04 -0.77 2.39
C LEU A 103 -11.36 -1.10 3.72
N SER A 104 -11.93 -0.67 4.85
CA SER A 104 -11.46 -1.15 6.14
C SER A 104 -12.00 -2.55 6.45
N THR A 105 -11.16 -3.41 7.00
CA THR A 105 -11.58 -4.67 7.62
C THR A 105 -11.32 -4.66 9.12
N GLY A 106 -11.84 -5.67 9.81
CA GLY A 106 -11.70 -5.81 11.25
C GLY A 106 -11.37 -7.23 11.66
N ASN A 107 -11.37 -7.46 12.96
CA ASN A 107 -11.13 -8.78 13.56
C ASN A 107 -12.43 -9.59 13.64
N GLY A 108 -12.30 -10.89 13.82
CA GLY A 108 -13.41 -11.79 14.14
C GLY A 108 -13.40 -12.23 15.61
N GLY A 109 -14.58 -12.32 16.22
CA GLY A 109 -14.74 -12.79 17.60
C GLY A 109 -14.02 -11.89 18.62
N LEU A 110 -13.37 -12.51 19.61
CA LEU A 110 -12.53 -11.84 20.61
C LEU A 110 -11.02 -11.93 20.27
N SER A 111 -10.69 -12.33 19.04
CA SER A 111 -9.30 -12.51 18.62
C SER A 111 -8.66 -11.17 18.25
N GLY A 112 -7.33 -11.12 18.33
CA GLY A 112 -6.52 -10.07 17.71
C GLY A 112 -6.16 -10.34 16.26
N CYS A 113 -6.78 -11.34 15.62
CA CYS A 113 -6.33 -11.83 14.33
C CYS A 113 -6.85 -10.97 13.19
N GLU A 114 -5.96 -10.61 12.27
CA GLU A 114 -6.28 -9.83 11.08
C GLU A 114 -7.13 -10.66 10.11
N SER A 115 -8.27 -10.11 9.70
CA SER A 115 -9.14 -10.76 8.71
C SER A 115 -8.77 -10.32 7.31
N THR A 116 -7.70 -10.91 6.76
CA THR A 116 -7.47 -10.92 5.31
C THR A 116 -8.36 -12.00 4.70
N ALA A 117 -9.62 -11.66 4.43
CA ALA A 117 -10.56 -12.62 3.84
C ALA A 117 -10.22 -12.84 2.35
N LEU A 118 -9.92 -14.09 1.98
CA LEU A 118 -9.67 -14.56 0.61
C LEU A 118 -10.65 -14.02 -0.47
N PRO A 119 -11.97 -13.86 -0.24
CA PRO A 119 -12.83 -13.29 -1.28
C PRO A 119 -12.68 -11.77 -1.47
N LEU A 120 -12.11 -11.02 -0.52
CA LEU A 120 -12.00 -9.55 -0.63
C LEU A 120 -10.91 -9.11 -1.60
N PHE A 121 -9.82 -9.86 -1.70
CA PHE A 121 -8.78 -9.63 -2.71
C PHE A 121 -9.22 -9.99 -4.14
N SER A 122 -10.42 -10.56 -4.30
CA SER A 122 -10.98 -11.00 -5.58
C SER A 122 -12.02 -10.02 -6.16
N TYR A 123 -12.38 -8.94 -5.45
CA TYR A 123 -13.28 -7.92 -6.00
C TYR A 123 -12.48 -6.84 -6.73
N PRO A 124 -12.64 -6.70 -8.06
CA PRO A 124 -12.05 -5.57 -8.78
C PRO A 124 -12.71 -4.29 -8.26
N GLY A 125 -11.99 -3.53 -7.45
CA GLY A 125 -12.33 -2.16 -7.14
C GLY A 125 -12.57 -1.79 -5.67
N PHE A 126 -12.18 -2.59 -4.70
CA PHE A 126 -12.15 -2.19 -3.28
C PHE A 126 -10.79 -2.51 -2.70
N LEU A 127 -9.92 -1.51 -2.51
CA LEU A 127 -8.51 -1.86 -2.39
C LEU A 127 -7.65 -0.75 -1.75
N HIS A 128 -8.13 -0.29 -0.61
CA HIS A 128 -7.20 -0.14 0.50
C HIS A 128 -7.70 -1.07 1.58
N HIS A 129 -7.17 -2.29 1.67
CA HIS A 129 -7.52 -3.21 2.76
C HIS A 129 -6.71 -2.81 3.98
N PHE A 130 -7.40 -2.31 4.99
CA PHE A 130 -6.80 -2.08 6.30
C PHE A 130 -7.18 -3.19 7.23
N SER A 131 -6.21 -3.92 7.74
CA SER A 131 -6.44 -4.86 8.83
C SER A 131 -5.79 -4.32 10.09
N PHE A 132 -6.52 -4.42 11.20
CA PHE A 132 -6.06 -4.00 12.51
C PHE A 132 -5.86 -5.25 13.37
N ARG A 133 -4.76 -5.32 14.10
CA ARG A 133 -4.49 -6.34 15.13
C ARG A 133 -4.43 -5.69 16.50
N TYR A 134 -5.39 -6.01 17.37
CA TYR A 134 -5.43 -5.54 18.75
C TYR A 134 -5.25 -6.71 19.74
N PRO A 135 -4.65 -6.51 20.93
CA PRO A 135 -3.75 -5.43 21.35
C PRO A 135 -2.27 -5.88 21.33
N VAL A 136 -1.39 -5.01 20.82
CA VAL A 136 0.06 -5.16 21.02
C VAL A 136 0.43 -4.59 22.39
N ARG A 137 0.82 -5.45 23.34
CA ARG A 137 1.36 -4.99 24.64
C ARG A 137 2.79 -4.49 24.43
N ARG A 138 3.04 -3.21 24.72
CA ARG A 138 4.39 -2.64 24.75
C ARG A 138 4.92 -2.67 26.19
N SER A 139 6.09 -3.28 26.38
CA SER A 139 6.85 -3.36 27.64
C SER A 139 7.84 -2.21 27.77
#